data_AF-A0A7S3YGE2-F1
#
_entry.id   AF-A0A7S3YGE2-F1
#
_cell.length_a   1.000
_cell.length_b   1.000
_cell.length_c   1.000
_cell.angle_alpha   90.00
_cell.angle_beta   90.00
_cell.angle_gamma   90.00
#
_symmetry.space_group_name_H-M   'P 1'
#
loop_
_entity.id
_entity.type
_entity.pdbx_description
1 polymer ?
#
loop_
_entity_poly.entity_id
_entity_poly.type
_entity_poly.pdbx_seq_one_letter_code
_entity_poly.pdbx_strand_id
1 'polypeptide(L)'
;APPPPPLLRRRLADRSHLPQLARGRRAGLVPLPRDFTELYARVKDPFHAWSVPDFDPALCLLCGEVVAAGNHVGPQGDCTRHAARCGAGCGAFLLAQRGCVLLLRGSKAAYAPGPYVDEHGEHDPGLRRGKPLALCEARYAELEGLWLRGGVGQEVARLRGQAARIIRDDYY
;
A
#
# COMPACT_ATOMS: atom_id res chain seq x y z
N ALA A 1 31.39 -27.39 -5.07
CA ALA A 1 30.70 -26.15 -4.65
C ALA A 1 30.11 -26.38 -3.27
N PRO A 2 30.33 -25.49 -2.28
CA PRO A 2 29.71 -25.65 -0.97
C PRO A 2 28.18 -25.53 -1.08
N PRO A 3 27.41 -26.29 -0.28
CA PRO A 3 25.95 -26.14 -0.27
C PRO A 3 25.58 -24.74 0.25
N PRO A 4 24.48 -24.13 -0.24
CA PRO A 4 24.03 -22.84 0.28
C PRO A 4 23.70 -22.96 1.78
N PRO A 5 23.99 -21.92 2.58
CA PRO A 5 23.81 -21.98 4.03
C PRO A 5 22.33 -22.25 4.42
N PRO A 6 22.07 -23.00 5.50
CA PRO A 6 20.76 -23.55 5.83
C PRO A 6 19.74 -22.54 6.39
N LEU A 7 19.90 -21.25 6.11
CA LEU A 7 19.08 -20.19 6.72
C LEU A 7 17.88 -19.74 5.89
N LEU A 8 17.74 -20.21 4.64
CA LEU A 8 16.72 -19.70 3.71
C LEU A 8 15.30 -20.24 3.93
N ARG A 9 15.09 -21.19 4.84
CA ARG A 9 13.77 -21.86 5.02
C ARG A 9 13.08 -21.63 6.36
N ARG A 10 13.70 -20.94 7.32
CA ARG A 10 13.16 -20.86 8.69
C ARG A 10 12.79 -19.47 9.22
N ARG A 11 12.89 -18.40 8.43
CA ARG A 11 12.51 -17.05 8.87
C ARG A 11 11.48 -16.31 8.01
N LEU A 12 10.81 -17.01 7.08
CA LEU A 12 9.57 -16.51 6.46
C LEU A 12 8.33 -16.71 7.37
N ALA A 13 8.48 -17.48 8.45
CA ALA A 13 7.38 -17.85 9.35
C ALA A 13 7.40 -17.14 10.71
N ASP A 14 8.54 -16.58 11.11
CA ASP A 14 8.66 -15.96 12.43
C ASP A 14 8.18 -14.51 12.37
N ARG A 15 6.88 -14.31 12.55
CA ARG A 15 6.19 -13.02 12.55
C ARG A 15 6.18 -12.35 13.95
N SER A 16 7.04 -12.83 14.86
CA SER A 16 7.06 -12.43 16.28
C SER A 16 7.65 -11.04 16.54
N HIS A 17 8.43 -10.49 15.60
CA HIS A 17 9.16 -9.23 15.74
C HIS A 17 8.54 -8.06 14.95
N LEU A 18 7.50 -8.31 14.15
CA LEU A 18 6.66 -7.22 13.64
C LEU A 18 5.83 -6.68 14.81
N PRO A 19 5.69 -5.36 14.99
CA PRO A 19 4.76 -4.82 15.97
C PRO A 19 3.38 -5.39 15.63
N GLN A 20 2.94 -6.32 16.47
CA GLN A 20 1.67 -7.01 16.32
C GLN A 20 0.55 -6.00 16.62
N LEU A 21 0.23 -5.17 15.64
CA LEU A 21 -0.95 -4.31 15.67
C LEU A 21 -2.18 -5.21 15.49
N ALA A 22 -2.56 -5.88 16.58
CA ALA A 22 -3.80 -6.59 16.86
C ALA A 22 -4.44 -7.37 15.69
N ARG A 23 -4.38 -8.71 15.75
CA ARG A 23 -5.29 -9.62 15.03
C ARG A 23 -6.72 -9.59 15.61
N GLY A 24 -7.28 -8.39 15.77
CA GLY A 24 -8.70 -8.16 15.98
C GLY A 24 -9.19 -7.33 14.81
N ARG A 25 -10.42 -7.55 14.34
CA ARG A 25 -11.13 -6.65 13.43
C ARG A 25 -11.07 -5.21 13.98
N ARG A 26 -10.03 -4.46 13.68
CA ARG A 26 -10.09 -3.01 13.68
C ARG A 26 -11.03 -2.67 12.54
N ALA A 27 -12.13 -1.99 12.84
CA ALA A 27 -13.06 -1.59 11.80
C ALA A 27 -12.38 -0.62 10.81
N GLY A 28 -11.38 0.14 11.27
CA GLY A 28 -10.69 1.19 10.52
C GLY A 28 -9.34 0.81 9.92
N LEU A 29 -8.69 1.83 9.35
CA LEU A 29 -7.35 1.74 8.76
C LEU A 29 -6.26 1.86 9.83
N VAL A 30 -5.04 1.47 9.50
CA VAL A 30 -3.88 1.63 10.40
C VAL A 30 -3.55 3.10 10.63
N PRO A 31 -3.11 3.51 11.82
CA PRO A 31 -2.64 4.88 12.02
C PRO A 31 -1.37 5.14 11.21
N LEU A 32 -1.25 6.34 10.66
CA LEU A 32 -0.08 6.79 9.90
C LEU A 32 0.64 7.92 10.64
N PRO A 33 1.98 8.03 10.53
CA PRO A 33 2.70 9.18 11.07
C PRO A 33 2.31 10.45 10.32
N ARG A 34 2.32 11.59 11.03
CA ARG A 34 1.94 12.88 10.46
C ARG A 34 2.93 13.34 9.40
N ASP A 35 4.22 13.08 9.58
CA ASP A 35 5.26 13.47 8.64
C ASP A 35 5.46 12.39 7.56
N PHE A 36 5.47 12.80 6.29
CA PHE A 36 5.65 11.86 5.19
C PHE A 36 7.07 11.29 5.11
N THR A 37 8.09 12.05 5.50
CA THR A 37 9.48 11.59 5.51
C THR A 37 9.65 10.44 6.50
N GLU A 38 9.02 10.56 7.68
CA GLU A 38 8.96 9.50 8.68
C GLU A 38 8.25 8.24 8.14
N LEU A 39 7.08 8.40 7.50
CA LEU A 39 6.40 7.29 6.83
C LEU A 39 7.32 6.62 5.80
N TYR A 40 7.92 7.42 4.92
CA TYR A 40 8.73 6.95 3.81
C TYR A 40 9.93 6.14 4.34
N ALA A 41 10.61 6.62 5.38
CA ALA A 41 11.70 5.92 6.04
C ALA A 41 11.26 4.57 6.62
N ARG A 42 10.10 4.50 7.29
CA ARG A 42 9.56 3.24 7.83
C ARG A 42 9.21 2.22 6.74
N VAL A 43 8.68 2.69 5.62
CA VAL A 43 8.24 1.85 4.50
C VAL A 43 9.40 1.40 3.62
N LYS A 44 10.47 2.20 3.50
CA LYS A 44 11.71 1.87 2.79
C LYS A 44 12.74 1.14 3.65
N ASP A 45 12.40 0.78 4.87
CA ASP A 45 13.32 0.12 5.79
C ASP A 45 13.98 -1.11 5.11
N PRO A 46 15.32 -1.29 5.25
CA PRO A 46 16.08 -2.29 4.55
C PRO A 46 15.49 -3.70 4.69
N PHE A 47 14.86 -4.06 5.80
CA PHE A 47 14.26 -5.38 6.01
C PHE A 47 13.28 -5.79 4.89
N HIS A 48 12.66 -4.84 4.19
CA HIS A 48 11.80 -5.10 3.03
C HIS A 48 12.53 -5.04 1.67
N ALA A 49 13.72 -4.43 1.61
CA ALA A 49 14.43 -4.10 0.37
C ALA A 49 15.51 -5.13 -0.05
N TRP A 50 15.88 -6.07 0.82
CA TRP A 50 17.10 -6.91 0.65
C TRP A 50 17.10 -7.90 -0.53
N SER A 51 16.08 -7.98 -1.40
CA SER A 51 16.09 -9.01 -2.46
C SER A 51 15.42 -8.64 -3.78
N VAL A 52 14.95 -7.40 -3.95
CA VAL A 52 14.22 -7.00 -5.15
C VAL A 52 14.78 -5.68 -5.69
N PRO A 53 15.52 -5.69 -6.81
CA PRO A 53 15.86 -4.48 -7.55
C PRO A 53 14.58 -3.70 -7.86
N ASP A 54 14.61 -2.38 -7.69
CA ASP A 54 13.46 -1.49 -7.95
C ASP A 54 12.19 -1.79 -7.14
N PHE A 55 12.35 -2.24 -5.89
CA PHE A 55 11.24 -2.39 -4.96
C PHE A 55 10.48 -1.06 -4.76
N ASP A 56 9.31 -0.93 -5.38
CA ASP A 56 8.32 0.15 -5.17
C ASP A 56 7.40 -0.28 -4.00
N PRO A 57 7.59 0.22 -2.78
CA PRO A 57 6.85 -0.25 -1.63
C PRO A 57 5.42 0.30 -1.58
N ALA A 58 4.48 -0.61 -1.34
CA ALA A 58 3.07 -0.35 -1.13
C ALA A 58 2.68 -0.75 0.30
N LEU A 59 2.29 0.23 1.12
CA LEU A 59 1.82 -0.01 2.48
C LEU A 59 0.33 -0.36 2.46
N CYS A 60 -0.05 -1.55 2.92
CA CYS A 60 -1.46 -1.92 3.09
C CYS A 60 -2.07 -1.13 4.24
N LEU A 61 -3.06 -0.29 3.96
CA LEU A 61 -3.69 0.56 4.97
C LEU A 61 -4.64 -0.21 5.90
N LEU A 62 -4.99 -1.46 5.55
CA LEU A 62 -5.88 -2.30 6.35
C LEU A 62 -5.12 -3.01 7.49
N CYS A 63 -3.88 -3.43 7.24
CA CYS A 63 -3.11 -4.27 8.17
C CYS A 63 -1.71 -3.76 8.49
N GLY A 64 -1.19 -2.80 7.72
CA GLY A 64 0.14 -2.21 7.90
C GLY A 64 1.29 -3.02 7.31
N GLU A 65 1.04 -4.16 6.64
CA GLU A 65 2.09 -4.89 5.93
C GLU A 65 2.55 -4.10 4.68
N VAL A 66 3.87 -4.04 4.46
CA VAL A 66 4.47 -3.49 3.24
C VAL A 66 4.69 -4.62 2.25
N VAL A 67 4.14 -4.46 1.05
CA VAL A 67 4.36 -5.36 -0.09
C VAL A 67 4.97 -4.57 -1.23
N ALA A 68 5.44 -5.25 -2.28
CA ALA A 68 5.75 -4.54 -3.50
C ALA A 68 4.48 -4.06 -4.20
N ALA A 69 4.56 -2.92 -4.87
CA ALA A 69 3.50 -2.43 -5.74
C ALA A 69 3.45 -3.23 -7.05
N GLY A 70 4.60 -3.72 -7.53
CA GLY A 70 4.67 -4.48 -8.78
C GLY A 70 4.34 -5.95 -8.63
N ASN A 71 4.44 -6.66 -9.75
CA ASN A 71 4.43 -8.10 -9.79
C ASN A 71 5.86 -8.63 -9.78
N HIS A 72 6.27 -9.26 -8.68
CA HIS A 72 7.59 -9.88 -8.56
C HIS A 72 7.52 -11.41 -8.58
N VAL A 73 6.34 -12.00 -8.33
CA VAL A 73 6.18 -13.45 -8.22
C VAL A 73 4.86 -13.88 -8.85
N GLY A 74 4.94 -14.40 -10.09
CA GLY A 74 3.82 -15.06 -10.77
C GLY A 74 3.05 -14.15 -11.72
N PRO A 75 1.79 -14.50 -12.06
CA PRO A 75 0.98 -13.72 -13.00
C PRO A 75 0.22 -12.56 -12.35
N GLN A 76 0.08 -12.56 -11.02
CA GLN A 76 -0.69 -11.59 -10.26
C GLN A 76 0.21 -10.74 -9.37
N GLY A 77 0.02 -9.42 -9.43
CA GLY A 77 0.76 -8.48 -8.60
C GLY A 77 0.58 -8.67 -7.09
N ASP A 78 1.57 -8.17 -6.37
CA ASP A 78 1.74 -8.44 -4.95
C ASP A 78 0.65 -7.77 -4.08
N CYS A 79 0.18 -6.58 -4.45
CA CYS A 79 -0.96 -5.91 -3.81
C CYS A 79 -2.27 -6.69 -4.05
N THR A 80 -2.53 -7.16 -5.27
CA THR A 80 -3.76 -7.95 -5.52
C THR A 80 -3.74 -9.26 -4.72
N ARG A 81 -2.61 -9.97 -4.73
CA ARG A 81 -2.45 -11.21 -3.98
C ARG A 81 -2.59 -10.99 -2.47
N HIS A 82 -2.08 -9.87 -1.96
CA HIS A 82 -2.25 -9.48 -0.56
C HIS A 82 -3.73 -9.15 -0.26
N ALA A 83 -4.40 -8.35 -1.10
CA ALA A 83 -5.79 -7.95 -0.93
C ALA A 83 -6.75 -9.17 -0.89
N ALA A 84 -6.47 -10.22 -1.68
CA ALA A 84 -7.23 -11.47 -1.64
C ALA A 84 -7.25 -12.12 -0.24
N ARG A 85 -6.14 -12.00 0.51
CA ARG A 85 -5.98 -12.59 1.86
C ARG A 85 -6.37 -11.62 2.98
N CYS A 86 -6.02 -10.35 2.85
CA CYS A 86 -6.17 -9.33 3.89
C CYS A 86 -7.55 -8.67 3.89
N GLY A 87 -8.13 -8.42 2.71
CA GLY A 87 -9.34 -7.61 2.57
C GLY A 87 -10.44 -8.28 1.73
N ALA A 88 -10.44 -9.61 1.65
CA ALA A 88 -11.41 -10.40 0.88
C ALA A 88 -11.53 -9.93 -0.59
N GLY A 89 -10.38 -9.63 -1.20
CA GLY A 89 -10.27 -9.15 -2.57
C GLY A 89 -10.48 -7.64 -2.72
N CYS A 90 -10.74 -6.89 -1.65
CA CYS A 90 -10.63 -5.43 -1.62
C CYS A 90 -9.32 -5.00 -0.97
N GLY A 91 -8.77 -3.85 -1.37
CA GLY A 91 -7.59 -3.29 -0.72
C GLY A 91 -7.45 -1.79 -0.94
N ALA A 92 -6.74 -1.16 0.00
CA ALA A 92 -6.27 0.22 -0.09
C ALA A 92 -4.79 0.23 0.30
N PHE A 93 -3.93 0.70 -0.62
CA PHE A 93 -2.49 0.71 -0.42
C PHE A 93 -1.95 2.11 -0.66
N LEU A 94 -1.06 2.58 0.21
CA LEU A 94 -0.34 3.82 -0.01
C LEU A 94 0.95 3.51 -0.80
N LEU A 95 1.04 4.05 -2.02
CA LEU A 95 2.21 3.91 -2.88
C LEU A 95 3.21 5.00 -2.49
N ALA A 96 4.17 4.66 -1.63
CA ALA A 96 5.03 5.64 -1.00
C ALA A 96 5.93 6.38 -2.00
N GLN A 97 6.31 5.77 -3.13
CA GLN A 97 7.09 6.49 -4.16
C GLN A 97 6.24 7.42 -5.02
N ARG A 98 4.91 7.21 -5.05
CA ARG A 98 3.99 7.96 -5.92
C ARG A 98 3.19 9.01 -5.16
N GLY A 99 3.10 8.89 -3.84
CA GLY A 99 2.31 9.78 -2.99
C GLY A 99 0.79 9.62 -3.19
N CYS A 100 0.34 8.51 -3.74
CA CYS A 100 -1.08 8.24 -4.02
C CYS A 100 -1.56 6.94 -3.38
N VAL A 101 -2.89 6.76 -3.34
CA VAL A 101 -3.52 5.53 -2.87
C VAL A 101 -3.88 4.66 -4.07
N LEU A 102 -3.56 3.38 -3.99
CA LEU A 102 -4.05 2.35 -4.89
C LEU A 102 -5.26 1.67 -4.25
N LEU A 103 -6.41 1.79 -4.90
CA LEU A 103 -7.62 1.04 -4.54
C LEU A 103 -7.73 -0.20 -5.44
N LEU A 104 -8.12 -1.32 -4.84
CA LEU A 104 -8.18 -2.62 -5.49
C LEU A 104 -9.49 -3.35 -5.23
N ARG A 105 -10.01 -4.01 -6.25
CA ARG A 105 -11.10 -4.99 -6.19
C ARG A 105 -10.87 -6.13 -7.16
N GLY A 106 -10.57 -7.32 -6.64
CA GLY A 106 -10.12 -8.45 -7.46
C GLY A 106 -8.87 -8.05 -8.24
N SER A 107 -8.82 -8.38 -9.54
CA SER A 107 -7.73 -8.00 -10.43
C SER A 107 -7.72 -6.52 -10.83
N LYS A 108 -8.74 -5.74 -10.48
CA LYS A 108 -8.91 -4.37 -10.97
C LYS A 108 -8.37 -3.37 -9.94
N ALA A 109 -7.51 -2.49 -10.42
CA ALA A 109 -6.96 -1.40 -9.62
C ALA A 109 -7.29 -0.01 -10.20
N ALA A 110 -7.27 1.00 -9.33
CA ALA A 110 -7.39 2.41 -9.67
C ALA A 110 -6.54 3.27 -8.73
N TYR A 111 -6.01 4.39 -9.24
CA TYR A 111 -5.38 5.39 -8.38
C TYR A 111 -6.42 6.35 -7.80
N ALA A 112 -6.32 6.58 -6.50
CA ALA A 112 -7.00 7.63 -5.77
C ALA A 112 -5.98 8.63 -5.20
N PRO A 113 -6.39 9.88 -4.90
CA PRO A 113 -5.52 10.84 -4.25
C PRO A 113 -4.96 10.33 -2.91
N GLY A 114 -3.70 10.66 -2.62
CA GLY A 114 -3.06 10.27 -1.36
C GLY A 114 -3.53 11.10 -0.16
N PRO A 115 -3.37 10.62 1.09
CA PRO A 115 -3.78 11.38 2.26
C PRO A 115 -2.73 12.42 2.69
N TYR A 116 -1.55 12.44 2.07
CA TYR A 116 -0.49 13.40 2.35
C TYR A 116 -0.55 14.59 1.39
N VAL A 117 -0.47 15.79 1.96
CA VAL A 117 -0.59 17.06 1.24
C VAL A 117 0.43 18.06 1.75
N ASP A 118 0.77 19.06 0.94
CA ASP A 118 1.61 20.17 1.39
C ASP A 118 0.82 21.17 2.26
N GLU A 119 1.48 22.25 2.69
CA GLU A 119 0.89 23.32 3.52
C GLU A 119 -0.33 24.00 2.88
N HIS A 120 -0.49 23.89 1.56
CA HIS A 120 -1.62 24.47 0.82
C HIS A 120 -2.74 23.45 0.58
N GLY A 121 -2.60 22.21 1.08
CA GLY A 121 -3.58 21.14 0.86
C GLY A 121 -3.46 20.43 -0.50
N GLU A 122 -2.39 20.73 -1.25
CA GLU A 122 -2.13 20.19 -2.59
C GLU A 122 -1.36 18.87 -2.53
N HIS A 123 -1.64 17.98 -3.48
CA HIS A 123 -0.86 16.76 -3.66
C HIS A 123 0.47 17.07 -4.35
N ASP A 124 1.46 16.20 -4.15
CA ASP A 124 2.70 16.17 -4.93
C ASP A 124 2.81 14.85 -5.72
N PRO A 125 2.18 14.75 -6.91
CA PRO A 125 2.20 13.53 -7.71
C PRO A 125 3.62 13.11 -8.09
N GLY A 126 4.02 11.93 -7.61
CA GLY A 126 5.38 11.41 -7.81
C GLY A 126 6.45 12.09 -6.96
N LEU A 127 6.05 12.86 -5.92
CA LEU A 127 6.95 13.53 -4.99
C LEU A 127 8.01 14.43 -5.67
N ARG A 128 7.61 15.07 -6.78
CA ARG A 128 8.55 15.77 -7.68
C ARG A 128 8.85 17.19 -7.22
N ARG A 129 7.99 17.80 -6.41
CA ARG A 129 8.18 19.18 -5.93
C ARG A 129 9.10 19.24 -4.72
N GLY A 130 9.31 18.12 -4.02
CA GLY A 130 10.17 18.04 -2.84
C GLY A 130 9.65 18.86 -1.65
N LYS A 131 8.35 19.18 -1.64
CA LYS A 131 7.75 19.93 -0.54
C LYS A 131 7.53 19.01 0.66
N PRO A 132 7.65 19.52 1.90
CA PRO A 132 7.19 18.80 3.07
C PRO A 132 5.72 18.43 2.89
N LEU A 133 5.38 17.17 3.15
CA LEU A 133 4.01 16.66 3.11
C LEU A 133 3.61 16.19 4.50
N ALA A 134 2.40 16.56 4.90
CA ALA A 134 1.79 16.13 6.16
C ALA A 134 0.52 15.34 5.91
N LEU A 135 0.21 14.42 6.82
CA LEU A 135 -1.04 13.67 6.82
C LEU A 135 -2.23 14.63 6.99
N CYS A 136 -3.14 14.60 6.02
CA CYS A 136 -4.44 15.25 6.13
C CYS A 136 -5.44 14.28 6.76
N GLU A 137 -5.74 14.49 8.04
CA GLU A 137 -6.67 13.64 8.80
C GLU A 137 -8.06 13.56 8.14
N ALA A 138 -8.55 14.66 7.56
CA ALA A 138 -9.84 14.67 6.87
C ALA A 138 -9.86 13.71 5.66
N ARG A 139 -8.83 13.75 4.81
CA ARG A 139 -8.69 12.85 3.65
C ARG A 139 -8.51 11.40 4.09
N TYR A 140 -7.80 11.18 5.19
CA TYR A 140 -7.59 9.83 5.73
C TYR A 140 -8.89 9.25 6.31
N ALA A 141 -9.67 10.06 7.02
CA ALA A 141 -10.99 9.69 7.53
C ALA A 141 -12.00 9.41 6.40
N GLU A 142 -11.95 10.14 5.29
CA GLU A 142 -12.77 9.84 4.10
C GLU A 142 -12.43 8.46 3.50
N LEU A 143 -11.14 8.16 3.39
CA LEU A 143 -10.66 6.87 2.90
C LEU A 143 -11.05 5.72 3.85
N GLU A 144 -10.93 5.94 5.16
CA GLU A 144 -11.39 4.99 6.17
C GLU A 144 -12.92 4.79 6.10
N GLY A 145 -13.68 5.88 5.94
CA GLY A 145 -15.13 5.81 5.74
C GLY A 145 -15.51 5.04 4.47
N LEU A 146 -14.77 5.20 3.37
CA LEU A 146 -14.95 4.42 2.15
C LEU A 146 -14.75 2.92 2.41
N TRP A 147 -13.72 2.55 3.17
CA TRP A 147 -13.45 1.18 3.58
C TRP A 147 -14.57 0.62 4.46
N LEU A 148 -14.92 1.34 5.53
CA LEU A 148 -15.94 0.94 6.52
C LEU A 148 -17.32 0.70 5.88
N ARG A 149 -17.69 1.48 4.87
CA ARG A 149 -18.95 1.32 4.13
C ARG A 149 -18.91 0.25 3.03
N GLY A 150 -17.76 -0.42 2.83
CA GLY A 150 -17.58 -1.38 1.75
C GLY A 150 -17.56 -0.77 0.35
N GLY A 151 -17.30 0.54 0.24
CA GLY A 151 -17.41 1.31 -1.01
C GLY A 151 -16.22 1.17 -1.96
N VAL A 152 -15.11 0.55 -1.53
CA VAL A 152 -13.87 0.44 -2.33
C VAL A 152 -14.12 -0.12 -3.73
N GLY A 153 -14.93 -1.18 -3.86
CA GLY A 153 -15.20 -1.78 -5.16
C GLY A 153 -15.95 -0.85 -6.13
N GLN A 154 -16.92 -0.10 -5.61
CA GLN A 154 -17.66 0.91 -6.38
C GLN A 154 -16.72 2.04 -6.81
N GLU A 155 -15.86 2.49 -5.90
CA GLU A 155 -14.92 3.56 -6.18
C GLU A 155 -13.86 3.17 -7.21
N VAL A 156 -13.35 1.93 -7.16
CA VAL A 156 -12.47 1.38 -8.21
C VAL A 156 -13.16 1.40 -9.56
N ALA A 157 -14.43 0.97 -9.65
CA ALA A 157 -15.17 1.00 -10.91
C ALA A 157 -15.36 2.43 -11.42
N ARG A 158 -15.71 3.37 -10.54
CA ARG A 158 -15.91 4.79 -10.85
C ARG A 158 -14.63 5.44 -11.38
N LEU A 159 -13.51 5.28 -10.66
CA LEU A 159 -12.22 5.85 -11.03
C LEU A 159 -11.69 5.26 -12.35
N ARG A 160 -11.84 3.95 -12.57
CA ARG A 160 -11.47 3.32 -13.84
C ARG A 160 -12.29 3.84 -15.02
N GLY A 161 -13.59 4.09 -14.81
CA GLY A 161 -14.46 4.65 -15.85
C GLY A 161 -14.13 6.10 -16.23
N GLN A 162 -13.47 6.86 -15.35
CA GLN A 162 -13.07 8.25 -15.58
C GLN A 162 -11.60 8.39 -16.01
N ALA A 163 -10.79 7.35 -15.85
CA ALA A 163 -9.36 7.42 -16.11
C ALA A 163 -9.06 7.39 -17.62
N ALA A 164 -8.27 8.35 -18.09
CA ALA A 164 -7.75 8.35 -19.47
C ALA A 164 -6.82 7.15 -19.76
N ARG A 165 -6.22 6.57 -18.71
CA ARG A 165 -5.35 5.39 -18.80
C ARG A 165 -5.76 4.40 -17.72
N ILE A 166 -6.23 3.23 -18.14
CA ILE A 166 -6.66 2.16 -17.25
C ILE A 166 -5.45 1.31 -16.86
N ILE A 167 -5.33 0.99 -15.57
CA ILE A 167 -4.35 0.04 -15.05
C ILE A 167 -4.76 -1.35 -15.54
N ARG A 168 -3.84 -2.07 -16.17
CA ARG A 168 -4.05 -3.46 -16.62
C ARG A 168 -4.44 -4.33 -15.44
N ASP A 169 -5.33 -5.29 -15.69
CA ASP A 169 -5.76 -6.22 -14.65
C ASP A 169 -4.56 -7.03 -14.12
N ASP A 170 -4.55 -7.28 -12.81
CA ASP A 170 -3.50 -8.01 -12.07
C ASP A 170 -2.09 -7.38 -12.13
N TYR A 171 -1.97 -6.13 -12.58
CA TYR A 171 -0.69 -5.43 -12.63
C TYR A 171 -0.10 -5.14 -11.24
N TYR A 172 -0.95 -4.72 -10.30
CA TYR A 172 -0.60 -4.46 -8.90
C TYR A 172 -0.91 -5.66 -8.02
#